data_AF-A8S9J8-F1
#
_entry.id   AF-A8S9J8-F1
#
_cell.length_a   1.000
_cell.length_b   1.000
_cell.length_c   1.000
_cell.angle_alpha   90.00
_cell.angle_beta   90.00
_cell.angle_gamma   90.00
#
_symmetry.space_group_name_H-M   'P 1'
#
loop_
_entity.id
_entity.type
_entity.pdbx_description
1 polymer ?
#
loop_
_entity_poly.entity_id
_entity_poly.type
_entity_poly.pdbx_seq_one_letter_code
_entity_poly.pdbx_strand_id
1 'polypeptide(L)'
;MTGHTPAEKERLVLIMKKTYKIEVDCANCAQKMEDAANTVAGVEKATVSFMTQKMKVEFAEGADPHDTMENVLSACKKVEDDCEIFDI
;
A
#
# COMPACT_ATOMS: atom_id res chain seq x y z
N MET A 1 8.63 1.27 36.86
CA MET A 1 8.27 2.02 35.63
C MET A 1 8.24 0.97 34.54
N THR A 2 7.01 0.55 34.24
CA THR A 2 6.63 -0.72 33.60
C THR A 2 7.33 -0.96 32.28
N GLY A 3 7.79 -2.20 32.10
CA GLY A 3 8.63 -2.64 31.00
C GLY A 3 8.02 -2.42 29.62
N HIS A 4 8.91 -2.16 28.67
CA HIS A 4 8.60 -2.29 27.25
C HIS A 4 8.25 -3.76 26.99
N THR A 5 6.97 -3.99 26.71
CA THR A 5 6.39 -5.31 26.45
C THR A 5 7.11 -5.96 25.25
N PRO A 6 7.57 -7.22 25.38
CA PRO A 6 8.11 -7.99 24.26
C PRO A 6 6.97 -8.56 23.40
N ALA A 7 6.14 -7.70 22.80
CA ALA A 7 4.91 -8.09 22.09
C ALA A 7 4.97 -8.01 20.55
N GLU A 8 6.12 -7.68 19.97
CA GLU A 8 6.23 -7.49 18.50
C GLU A 8 6.96 -8.64 17.78
N LYS A 9 7.38 -9.70 18.49
CA LYS A 9 8.13 -10.83 17.90
C LYS A 9 7.39 -12.16 17.77
N GLU A 10 6.13 -12.27 18.20
CA GLU A 10 5.37 -13.54 18.15
C GLU A 10 4.01 -13.37 17.46
N ARG A 11 4.07 -12.93 16.21
CA ARG A 11 3.23 -13.46 15.13
C ARG A 11 4.01 -13.26 13.84
N LEU A 12 4.95 -14.17 13.57
CA LEU A 12 5.66 -14.22 12.29
C LEU A 12 4.70 -14.77 11.22
N VAL A 13 3.61 -14.05 11.01
CA VAL A 13 2.90 -14.02 9.75
C VAL A 13 3.85 -13.31 8.81
N LEU A 14 4.24 -13.95 7.71
CA LEU A 14 5.08 -13.30 6.70
C LEU A 14 4.26 -12.21 6.00
N ILE A 15 4.09 -11.05 6.64
CA ILE A 15 3.52 -9.86 6.01
C ILE A 15 4.52 -9.45 4.91
N MET A 16 4.20 -9.77 3.67
CA MET A 16 5.00 -9.39 2.52
C MET A 16 4.90 -7.88 2.34
N LYS A 17 6.03 -7.19 2.25
CA LYS A 17 6.06 -5.73 2.06
C LYS A 17 6.82 -5.40 0.78
N LYS A 18 6.20 -4.63 -0.12
CA LYS A 18 6.85 -4.15 -1.35
C LYS A 18 6.65 -2.66 -1.50
N THR A 19 7.63 -2.00 -2.11
CA THR A 19 7.56 -0.57 -2.45
C THR A 19 7.48 -0.45 -3.95
N TYR A 20 6.51 0.32 -4.41
CA TYR A 20 6.25 0.62 -5.80
C TYR A 20 6.54 2.10 -6.05
N LYS A 21 7.13 2.40 -7.20
CA LYS A 21 7.18 3.78 -7.68
C LYS A 21 5.78 4.13 -8.17
N ILE A 22 5.36 5.36 -7.92
CA ILE A 22 4.08 5.88 -8.42
C ILE A 22 4.30 7.18 -9.19
N GLU A 23 3.33 7.53 -10.02
CA GLU A 23 3.18 8.86 -10.61
C GLU A 23 1.81 9.40 -10.26
N VAL A 24 1.78 10.57 -9.65
CA VAL A 24 0.61 11.32 -9.19
C VAL A 24 1.07 12.76 -9.01
N ASP A 25 0.31 13.72 -9.52
CA ASP A 25 0.68 15.15 -9.50
C ASP A 25 -0.08 15.96 -8.46
N CYS A 26 -1.03 15.33 -7.76
CA CYS A 26 -1.84 15.98 -6.74
C CYS A 26 -1.67 15.32 -5.36
N ALA A 27 -1.15 16.09 -4.39
CA ALA A 27 -0.94 15.60 -3.02
C ALA A 27 -2.23 15.10 -2.34
N ASN A 28 -3.37 15.74 -2.61
CA ASN A 28 -4.66 15.33 -2.07
C ASN A 28 -5.17 14.03 -2.73
N CYS A 29 -4.92 13.85 -4.02
CA CYS A 29 -5.22 12.59 -4.70
C CYS A 29 -4.31 11.47 -4.20
N ALA A 30 -3.03 11.73 -3.95
CA ALA A 30 -2.12 10.76 -3.35
C ALA A 30 -2.62 10.23 -1.99
N GLN A 31 -3.18 11.10 -1.15
CA GLN A 31 -3.84 10.64 0.09
C GLN A 31 -5.09 9.80 -0.20
N LYS A 32 -5.97 10.25 -1.10
CA LYS A 32 -7.16 9.46 -1.48
C LYS A 32 -6.80 8.11 -2.14
N MET A 33 -5.69 8.05 -2.87
CA MET A 33 -5.14 6.81 -3.44
C MET A 33 -4.65 5.87 -2.35
N GLU A 34 -3.99 6.40 -1.31
CA GLU A 34 -3.63 5.62 -0.11
C GLU A 34 -4.87 5.04 0.55
N ASP A 35 -5.89 5.86 0.80
CA ASP A 35 -7.16 5.40 1.38
C ASP A 35 -7.81 4.32 0.51
N ALA A 36 -7.89 4.54 -0.81
CA ALA A 36 -8.44 3.58 -1.75
C ALA A 36 -7.65 2.26 -1.76
N ALA A 37 -6.32 2.31 -1.78
CA ALA A 37 -5.46 1.13 -1.74
C ALA A 37 -5.66 0.32 -0.45
N ASN A 38 -5.85 0.99 0.70
CA ASN A 38 -6.15 0.32 1.97
C ASN A 38 -7.53 -0.36 2.00
N THR A 39 -8.44 -0.08 1.05
CA THR A 39 -9.72 -0.79 0.93
C THR A 39 -9.66 -2.01 0.02
N VAL A 40 -8.55 -2.22 -0.69
CA VAL A 40 -8.41 -3.33 -1.64
C VAL A 40 -8.16 -4.64 -0.90
N ALA A 41 -8.92 -5.68 -1.27
CA ALA A 41 -8.72 -7.02 -0.73
C ALA A 41 -7.31 -7.53 -1.06
N GLY A 42 -6.61 -8.07 -0.06
CA GLY A 42 -5.21 -8.47 -0.19
C GLY A 42 -4.21 -7.41 0.26
N VAL A 43 -4.64 -6.17 0.50
CA VAL A 43 -3.83 -5.14 1.17
C VAL A 43 -4.12 -5.17 2.66
N GLU A 44 -3.08 -5.39 3.47
CA GLU A 44 -3.14 -5.23 4.92
C GLU A 44 -2.87 -3.77 5.33
N LYS A 45 -1.95 -3.11 4.62
CA LYS A 45 -1.71 -1.67 4.77
C LYS A 45 -1.05 -1.08 3.53
N ALA A 46 -1.50 0.09 3.10
CA ALA A 46 -0.82 0.89 2.10
C ALA A 46 -0.42 2.25 2.67
N THR A 47 0.72 2.77 2.24
CA THR A 47 1.17 4.13 2.55
C THR A 47 1.79 4.78 1.32
N VAL A 48 1.33 5.97 0.98
CA VAL A 48 1.77 6.77 -0.16
C VAL A 48 2.56 7.97 0.32
N SER A 49 3.68 8.22 -0.33
CA SER A 49 4.47 9.42 -0.14
C SER A 49 4.56 10.18 -1.45
N PHE A 50 3.75 11.23 -1.57
CA PHE A 50 3.78 12.17 -2.70
C PHE A 50 5.17 12.81 -2.85
N MET A 51 5.80 13.22 -1.75
CA MET A 51 7.15 13.82 -1.81
C MET A 51 8.22 12.89 -2.42
N THR A 52 8.06 11.58 -2.29
CA THR A 52 9.04 10.61 -2.80
C THR A 52 8.54 9.79 -3.98
N GLN A 53 7.31 10.05 -4.46
CA GLN A 53 6.64 9.31 -5.53
C GLN A 53 6.71 7.79 -5.31
N LYS A 54 6.39 7.34 -4.08
CA LYS A 54 6.43 5.93 -3.69
C LYS A 54 5.19 5.51 -2.91
N MET A 55 4.73 4.29 -3.19
CA MET A 55 3.71 3.58 -2.42
C MET A 55 4.33 2.35 -1.78
N LYS A 56 4.16 2.18 -0.47
CA LYS A 56 4.52 0.98 0.27
C LYS A 56 3.25 0.18 0.52
N VAL A 57 3.29 -1.11 0.23
CA VAL A 57 2.14 -2.01 0.41
C VAL A 57 2.59 -3.20 1.24
N GLU A 58 1.85 -3.44 2.31
CA GLU A 58 1.88 -4.62 3.15
C GLU A 58 0.72 -5.51 2.69
N PHE A 59 1.03 -6.71 2.21
CA PHE A 59 0.04 -7.65 1.69
C PHE A 59 -0.45 -8.57 2.80
N ALA A 60 -1.74 -8.88 2.76
CA ALA A 60 -2.37 -9.87 3.62
C ALA A 60 -1.81 -11.27 3.33
N GLU A 61 -1.92 -12.18 4.31
CA GLU A 61 -1.46 -13.56 4.14
C GLU A 61 -2.14 -14.27 2.97
N GLY A 62 -1.32 -14.88 2.11
CA GLY A 62 -1.80 -15.62 0.94
C GLY A 62 -2.33 -14.74 -0.20
N ALA A 63 -2.25 -13.41 -0.08
CA ALA A 63 -2.56 -12.51 -1.18
C ALA A 63 -1.47 -12.61 -2.26
N ASP A 64 -1.89 -12.65 -3.52
CA ASP A 64 -0.96 -12.55 -4.64
C ASP A 64 -0.64 -11.06 -4.89
N PRO A 65 0.65 -10.65 -4.82
CA PRO A 65 1.02 -9.24 -4.99
C PRO A 65 0.70 -8.67 -6.36
N HIS A 66 0.73 -9.48 -7.42
CA HIS A 66 0.47 -9.02 -8.78
C HIS A 66 -1.03 -8.72 -8.94
N ASP A 67 -1.90 -9.70 -8.68
CA ASP A 67 -3.36 -9.53 -8.72
C ASP A 67 -3.82 -8.41 -7.77
N THR A 68 -3.26 -8.36 -6.56
CA THR A 68 -3.62 -7.31 -5.59
C THR A 68 -3.28 -5.93 -6.12
N MET A 69 -2.09 -5.76 -6.71
CA MET A 69 -1.66 -4.46 -7.21
C MET A 69 -2.38 -4.02 -8.50
N GLU A 70 -2.82 -4.94 -9.35
CA GLU A 70 -3.72 -4.60 -10.46
C GLU A 70 -5.05 -4.02 -9.94
N ASN A 71 -5.59 -4.60 -8.87
CA ASN A 71 -6.79 -4.08 -8.20
C ASN A 71 -6.53 -2.73 -7.52
N VAL A 72 -5.35 -2.55 -6.89
CA VAL A 72 -4.92 -1.25 -6.33
C VAL A 72 -4.84 -0.20 -7.43
N LEU A 73 -4.21 -0.48 -8.56
CA LEU A 73 -4.13 0.45 -9.68
C LEU A 73 -5.54 0.83 -10.17
N SER A 74 -6.44 -0.13 -10.33
CA SER A 74 -7.82 0.13 -10.74
C SER A 74 -8.57 1.02 -9.73
N ALA A 75 -8.36 0.81 -8.42
CA ALA A 75 -8.93 1.65 -7.38
C ALA A 75 -8.35 3.07 -7.40
N CYS A 76 -7.04 3.21 -7.55
CA CYS A 76 -6.36 4.51 -7.66
C CYS A 76 -6.79 5.29 -8.91
N LYS A 77 -7.00 4.63 -10.06
CA LYS A 77 -7.50 5.27 -11.30
C LYS A 77 -8.91 5.83 -11.19
N LYS A 78 -9.70 5.42 -10.20
CA LYS A 78 -11.00 6.06 -9.90
C LYS A 78 -10.85 7.37 -9.11
N VAL A 79 -9.70 7.57 -8.50
CA VAL A 79 -9.36 8.78 -7.73
C VAL A 79 -8.69 9.82 -8.63
N GLU A 80 -7.69 9.37 -9.40
CA GLU A 80 -6.95 10.17 -10.39
C GLU A 80 -6.67 9.27 -11.60
N ASP A 81 -7.25 9.60 -12.74
CA ASP A 81 -7.26 8.75 -13.95
C ASP A 81 -5.86 8.58 -14.55
N ASP A 82 -5.04 9.63 -14.39
CA ASP A 82 -3.66 9.74 -14.90
C ASP A 82 -2.61 9.12 -13.95
N CYS A 83 -3.01 8.51 -12.82
CA CYS A 83 -2.03 7.92 -11.92
C CYS A 83 -1.42 6.62 -12.49
N GLU A 84 -0.12 6.43 -12.23
CA GLU A 84 0.61 5.23 -12.61
C GLU A 84 1.26 4.58 -11.38
N ILE A 85 1.34 3.24 -11.40
CA ILE A 85 2.08 2.43 -10.43
C ILE A 85 2.99 1.51 -11.23
N PHE A 86 4.29 1.59 -10.99
CA PHE A 86 5.31 0.83 -11.73
C PHE A 86 5.73 -0.44 -10.97
N ASP A 87 6.28 -1.43 -11.67
CA ASP A 87 6.80 -2.70 -11.10
C ASP A 87 5.73 -3.63 -10.45
N ILE A 88 4.49 -3.57 -10.98
CA ILE A 88 3.38 -4.52 -10.69
C ILE A 88 3.70 -5.91 -11.23
#